data_AF-A0A7K3IZ49-F1
#
_entry.id   AF-A0A7K3IZ49-F1
#
_cell.length_a   1.000
_cell.length_b   1.000
_cell.length_c   1.000
_cell.angle_alpha   90.00
_cell.angle_beta   90.00
_cell.angle_gamma   90.00
#
_symmetry.space_group_name_H-M   'P 1'
#
loop_
_entity.id
_entity.type
_entity.pdbx_description
1 polymer ?
#
loop_
_entity_poly.entity_id
_entity_poly.type
_entity_poly.pdbx_seq_one_letter_code
_entity_poly.pdbx_strand_id
1 'polypeptide(L)'
;MVYRNHNNLDLVNLVQNQKIEDHLASLQYARMIQKALLPEPEIMKGLFKDYFVLFLPRDIVSGDFYYVFSRNQYICVAAGDCTGHGVPGALLSILGISFLNDILQLKSDPKANRILNLMREKVMKALHQTGEKAETKDSIDIGLCIVDPAN
;
A
#
# COMPACT_ATOMS: atom_id res chain seq x y z
N MET A 1 8.29 -29.89 48.96
CA MET A 1 8.46 -28.42 48.78
C MET A 1 8.54 -28.14 47.28
N VAL A 2 7.42 -27.84 46.61
CA VAL A 2 7.39 -27.40 45.21
C VAL A 2 6.37 -26.27 45.09
N TYR A 3 6.74 -25.08 45.53
CA TYR A 3 5.99 -23.84 45.32
C TYR A 3 6.96 -22.83 44.72
N ARG A 4 7.20 -22.87 43.40
CA ARG A 4 7.98 -21.83 42.71
C ARG A 4 7.80 -21.72 41.18
N ASN A 5 7.03 -22.60 40.52
CA ASN A 5 6.90 -22.56 39.05
C ASN A 5 5.63 -21.89 38.48
N HIS A 6 4.55 -21.69 39.25
CA HIS A 6 3.32 -21.07 38.70
C HIS A 6 3.48 -19.56 38.46
N ASN A 7 3.95 -18.80 39.46
CA ASN A 7 4.11 -17.34 39.35
C ASN A 7 5.04 -16.90 38.21
N ASN A 8 6.04 -17.70 37.85
CA ASN A 8 6.97 -17.37 36.78
C ASN A 8 6.34 -17.58 35.39
N LEU A 9 5.53 -18.63 35.23
CA LEU A 9 4.73 -18.83 34.01
C LEU A 9 3.72 -17.68 33.82
N ASP A 10 3.05 -17.27 34.89
CA ASP A 10 2.06 -16.19 34.83
C ASP A 10 2.70 -14.85 34.45
N LEU A 11 3.88 -14.55 35.00
CA LEU A 11 4.66 -13.36 34.64
C LEU A 11 5.13 -13.39 33.17
N VAL A 12 5.61 -14.54 32.69
CA VAL A 12 6.01 -14.70 31.28
C VAL A 12 4.83 -14.51 30.34
N ASN A 13 3.68 -15.11 30.66
CA ASN A 13 2.45 -14.96 29.88
C ASN A 13 1.98 -13.50 29.86
N LEU A 14 2.03 -12.81 31.01
CA LEU A 14 1.66 -11.40 31.10
C LEU A 14 2.55 -10.51 30.21
N VAL A 15 3.87 -10.69 30.27
CA VAL A 15 4.82 -9.93 29.44
C VAL A 15 4.63 -10.25 27.94
N GLN A 16 4.34 -11.50 27.59
CA GLN A 16 4.04 -11.89 26.21
C GLN A 16 2.75 -11.23 25.70
N ASN A 17 1.69 -11.23 26.51
CA ASN A 17 0.43 -10.59 26.15
C ASN A 17 0.60 -9.09 25.94
N GLN A 18 1.35 -8.40 26.82
CA GLN A 18 1.67 -6.98 26.65
C GLN A 18 2.38 -6.70 25.33
N LYS A 19 3.40 -7.51 24.98
CA LYS A 19 4.10 -7.36 23.69
C LYS A 19 3.15 -7.55 22.50
N ILE A 20 2.24 -8.52 22.57
CA ILE A 20 1.25 -8.75 21.51
C ILE A 20 0.32 -7.53 21.39
N GLU A 21 -0.14 -6.97 22.49
CA GLU A 21 -0.97 -5.76 22.50
C GLU A 21 -0.23 -4.57 21.87
N ASP A 22 1.03 -4.34 22.22
CA ASP A 22 1.85 -3.26 21.65
C ASP A 22 2.05 -3.44 20.12
N HIS A 23 2.29 -4.67 19.68
CA HIS A 23 2.40 -4.99 18.25
C HIS A 23 1.08 -4.78 17.51
N LEU A 24 -0.05 -5.19 18.09
CA LEU A 24 -1.38 -4.97 17.51
C LEU A 24 -1.70 -3.48 17.42
N ALA A 25 -1.41 -2.69 18.46
CA ALA A 25 -1.58 -1.24 18.45
C ALA A 25 -0.75 -0.59 17.33
N SER A 26 0.50 -1.02 17.15
CA SER A 26 1.37 -0.53 16.07
C SER A 26 0.81 -0.86 14.68
N LEU A 27 0.30 -2.08 14.48
CA LEU A 27 -0.34 -2.48 13.21
C LEU A 27 -1.63 -1.72 12.94
N GLN A 28 -2.44 -1.46 13.98
CA GLN A 28 -3.64 -0.63 13.86
C GLN A 28 -3.28 0.80 13.44
N TYR A 29 -2.23 1.37 14.02
CA TYR A 29 -1.75 2.69 13.63
C TYR A 29 -1.25 2.72 12.18
N ALA A 30 -0.47 1.72 11.76
CA ALA A 30 -0.04 1.58 10.37
C ALA A 30 -1.23 1.46 9.40
N ARG A 31 -2.28 0.73 9.78
CA ARG A 31 -3.53 0.66 9.01
C ARG A 31 -4.21 2.02 8.88
N MET A 32 -4.22 2.84 9.92
CA MET A 32 -4.78 4.19 9.85
C MET A 32 -4.02 5.04 8.82
N ILE A 33 -2.69 4.99 8.83
CA ILE A 33 -1.85 5.69 7.84
C ILE A 33 -2.15 5.18 6.43
N GLN A 34 -2.14 3.86 6.23
CA GLN A 34 -2.39 3.26 4.92
C GLN A 34 -3.77 3.66 4.38
N LYS A 35 -4.80 3.62 5.23
CA LYS A 35 -6.16 4.02 4.85
C LYS A 35 -6.24 5.50 4.48
N ALA A 36 -5.52 6.38 5.17
CA ALA A 36 -5.50 7.81 4.88
C ALA A 36 -4.84 8.15 3.52
N LEU A 37 -4.04 7.23 2.97
CA LEU A 37 -3.40 7.39 1.67
C LEU A 37 -4.26 6.85 0.51
N LEU A 38 -5.28 6.05 0.81
CA LEU A 38 -6.20 5.54 -0.21
C LEU A 38 -7.19 6.65 -0.63
N PRO A 39 -7.66 6.64 -1.90
CA PRO A 39 -8.63 7.62 -2.36
C PRO A 39 -9.91 7.62 -1.54
N GLU A 40 -10.35 8.82 -1.14
CA GLU A 40 -11.62 9.02 -0.44
C GLU A 40 -12.81 8.69 -1.35
N PRO A 41 -13.87 8.03 -0.84
CA PRO A 41 -15.07 7.73 -1.61
C PRO A 41 -15.71 8.96 -2.26
N GLU A 42 -15.60 10.13 -1.63
CA GLU A 42 -16.13 11.42 -2.09
C GLU A 42 -15.49 11.86 -3.41
N ILE A 43 -14.18 11.60 -3.59
CA ILE A 43 -13.47 11.89 -4.84
C ILE A 43 -14.11 11.07 -5.96
N MET A 44 -14.41 9.80 -5.71
CA MET A 44 -14.98 8.90 -6.73
C MET A 44 -16.40 9.30 -7.15
N LYS A 45 -17.24 9.74 -6.22
CA LYS A 45 -18.62 10.21 -6.51
C LYS A 45 -18.65 11.39 -7.49
N GLY A 46 -17.63 12.24 -7.46
CA GLY A 46 -17.52 13.37 -8.38
C GLY A 46 -16.98 12.99 -9.76
N LEU A 47 -16.35 11.83 -9.89
CA LEU A 47 -15.62 11.42 -11.10
C LEU A 47 -16.38 10.39 -11.93
N PHE A 48 -17.10 9.47 -11.29
CA PHE A 48 -17.78 8.37 -11.97
C PHE A 48 -19.25 8.32 -11.56
N LYS A 49 -20.14 8.12 -12.54
CA LYS A 49 -21.57 7.94 -12.30
C LYS A 49 -21.87 6.60 -11.61
N ASP A 50 -21.24 5.54 -12.11
CA ASP A 50 -21.40 4.17 -11.63
C ASP A 50 -20.01 3.59 -11.34
N TYR A 51 -19.73 3.29 -10.08
CA TYR A 51 -18.46 2.66 -9.67
C TYR A 51 -18.65 1.83 -8.41
N PHE A 52 -17.73 0.89 -8.19
CA PHE A 52 -17.57 0.22 -6.91
C PHE A 52 -16.09 -0.02 -6.64
N VAL A 53 -15.71 -0.09 -5.37
CA VAL A 53 -14.37 -0.49 -4.93
C VAL A 53 -14.53 -1.67 -4.00
N LEU A 54 -13.91 -2.81 -4.35
CA LEU A 54 -13.82 -3.98 -3.48
C LEU A 54 -12.39 -4.07 -2.94
N PHE A 55 -12.21 -3.81 -1.65
CA PHE A 55 -10.92 -3.84 -0.99
C PHE A 55 -11.01 -4.67 0.30
N LEU A 56 -10.58 -5.92 0.23
CA LEU A 56 -10.70 -6.92 1.31
C LEU A 56 -9.31 -7.47 1.68
N PRO A 57 -8.50 -6.71 2.44
CA PRO A 57 -7.15 -7.14 2.79
C PRO A 57 -7.18 -8.37 3.72
N ARG A 58 -6.20 -9.26 3.55
CA ARG A 58 -6.05 -10.47 4.37
C ARG A 58 -5.65 -10.17 5.81
N ASP A 59 -4.73 -9.23 6.00
CA ASP A 59 -4.17 -8.84 7.30
C ASP A 59 -4.62 -7.41 7.69
N ILE A 60 -4.21 -6.95 8.88
CA ILE A 60 -4.54 -5.58 9.38
C ILE A 60 -4.02 -4.50 8.41
N VAL A 61 -2.90 -4.76 7.73
CA VAL A 61 -2.30 -3.92 6.70
C VAL A 61 -2.10 -4.74 5.42
N SER A 62 -2.17 -4.09 4.26
CA SER A 62 -2.22 -4.77 2.95
C SER A 62 -1.01 -4.49 2.08
N GLY A 63 -0.59 -5.42 1.22
CA GLY A 63 0.26 -5.08 0.07
C GLY A 63 -0.52 -4.38 -1.05
N ASP A 64 -1.80 -4.73 -1.16
CA ASP A 64 -2.69 -4.24 -2.18
C ASP A 64 -3.06 -2.76 -1.93
N PHE A 65 -3.26 -2.01 -3.01
CA PHE A 65 -3.81 -0.67 -2.97
C PHE A 65 -4.60 -0.35 -4.24
N TYR A 66 -5.45 0.67 -4.14
CA TYR A 66 -6.04 1.32 -5.30
C TYR A 66 -5.73 2.81 -5.24
N TYR A 67 -5.70 3.45 -6.41
CA TYR A 67 -5.29 4.82 -6.55
C TYR A 67 -6.15 5.52 -7.60
N VAL A 68 -6.49 6.77 -7.32
CA VAL A 68 -7.32 7.61 -8.18
C VAL A 68 -6.77 9.01 -8.13
N PHE A 69 -6.57 9.59 -9.30
CA PHE A 69 -6.14 10.98 -9.45
C PHE A 69 -6.94 11.61 -10.58
N SER A 70 -7.41 12.83 -10.37
CA SER A 70 -8.12 13.58 -11.39
C SER A 70 -7.46 14.94 -11.61
N ARG A 71 -7.36 15.31 -12.88
CA ARG A 71 -6.96 16.63 -13.35
C ARG A 71 -7.89 16.99 -14.50
N ASN A 72 -8.18 18.28 -14.72
CA ASN A 72 -9.24 18.78 -15.63
C ASN A 72 -9.36 18.14 -17.03
N GLN A 73 -8.39 17.34 -17.49
CA GLN A 73 -8.36 16.71 -18.80
C GLN A 73 -8.39 15.17 -18.76
N TYR A 74 -8.25 14.53 -17.60
CA TYR A 74 -8.19 13.07 -17.48
C TYR A 74 -8.35 12.58 -16.04
N ILE A 75 -8.77 11.33 -15.90
CA ILE A 75 -8.81 10.59 -14.64
C ILE A 75 -7.85 9.41 -14.75
N CYS A 76 -6.90 9.31 -13.83
CA CYS A 76 -6.02 8.15 -13.69
C CYS A 76 -6.59 7.24 -12.60
N VAL A 77 -6.78 5.97 -12.92
CA VAL A 77 -7.18 4.93 -11.97
C VAL A 77 -6.15 3.81 -12.00
N ALA A 78 -5.75 3.32 -10.85
CA ALA A 78 -4.86 2.17 -10.74
C ALA A 78 -5.25 1.24 -9.59
N ALA A 79 -4.91 -0.02 -9.75
CA ALA A 79 -4.93 -1.03 -8.70
C ALA A 79 -3.59 -1.76 -8.71
N GLY A 80 -2.98 -1.91 -7.55
CA GLY A 80 -1.67 -2.54 -7.38
C GLY A 80 -1.71 -3.66 -6.34
N ASP A 81 -0.92 -4.70 -6.57
CA ASP A 81 -0.63 -5.82 -5.68
C ASP A 81 0.89 -5.86 -5.45
N CYS A 82 1.29 -5.70 -4.20
CA CYS A 82 2.69 -5.67 -3.81
C CYS A 82 3.09 -7.04 -3.27
N THR A 83 4.28 -7.51 -3.62
CA THR A 83 4.82 -8.76 -3.06
C THR A 83 4.92 -8.70 -1.54
N GLY A 84 4.58 -9.83 -0.92
CA GLY A 84 4.57 -9.95 0.54
C GLY A 84 3.20 -9.59 1.14
N HIS A 85 3.06 -9.80 2.45
CA HIS A 85 1.85 -9.43 3.18
C HIS A 85 2.24 -8.91 4.57
N GLY A 86 1.30 -8.32 5.29
CA GLY A 86 1.59 -7.63 6.54
C GLY A 86 2.47 -6.39 6.32
N VAL A 87 3.38 -6.12 7.25
CA VAL A 87 4.13 -4.85 7.30
C VAL A 87 4.98 -4.59 6.04
N PRO A 88 5.76 -5.54 5.50
CA PRO A 88 6.58 -5.28 4.32
C PRO A 88 5.74 -4.89 3.09
N GLY A 89 4.65 -5.63 2.83
CA GLY A 89 3.73 -5.31 1.74
C GLY A 89 3.10 -3.92 1.91
N ALA A 90 2.69 -3.57 3.12
CA ALA A 90 2.11 -2.25 3.42
C ALA A 90 3.08 -1.08 3.19
N LEU A 91 4.36 -1.26 3.51
CA LEU A 91 5.37 -0.24 3.21
C LEU A 91 5.56 -0.08 1.70
N LEU A 92 5.54 -1.20 0.95
CA LEU A 92 5.67 -1.17 -0.51
C LEU A 92 4.44 -0.53 -1.18
N SER A 93 3.24 -0.77 -0.65
CA SER A 93 2.00 -0.15 -1.12
C SER A 93 2.03 1.38 -0.93
N ILE A 94 2.49 1.85 0.25
CA ILE A 94 2.64 3.27 0.57
C ILE A 94 3.67 3.92 -0.37
N LEU A 95 4.79 3.25 -0.62
CA LEU A 95 5.81 3.71 -1.55
C LEU A 95 5.24 3.84 -2.98
N GLY A 96 4.48 2.83 -3.43
CA GLY A 96 3.80 2.84 -4.73
C GLY A 96 2.84 4.02 -4.89
N ILE A 97 1.99 4.27 -3.88
CA ILE A 97 1.09 5.44 -3.85
C ILE A 97 1.89 6.75 -3.93
N SER A 98 2.97 6.87 -3.15
CA SER A 98 3.83 8.06 -3.16
C SER A 98 4.44 8.33 -4.53
N PHE A 99 4.88 7.28 -5.24
CA PHE A 99 5.43 7.43 -6.58
C PHE A 99 4.38 7.81 -7.62
N LEU A 100 3.16 7.27 -7.54
CA LEU A 100 2.06 7.70 -8.39
C LEU A 100 1.73 9.18 -8.19
N ASN A 101 1.67 9.62 -6.93
CA ASN A 101 1.47 11.03 -6.58
C ASN A 101 2.55 11.93 -7.21
N ASP A 102 3.82 11.55 -7.08
CA ASP A 102 4.94 12.30 -7.67
C ASP A 102 4.84 12.38 -9.19
N ILE A 103 4.61 11.24 -9.85
CA ILE A 103 4.60 11.12 -11.31
C ILE A 103 3.45 11.94 -11.90
N LEU A 104 2.26 11.86 -11.31
CA LEU A 104 1.04 12.50 -11.84
C LEU A 104 0.94 13.99 -11.51
N GLN A 105 1.68 14.48 -10.51
CA GLN A 105 1.77 15.92 -10.23
C GLN A 105 2.55 16.67 -11.32
N LEU A 106 3.50 16.02 -12.00
CA LEU A 106 4.24 16.62 -13.10
C LEU A 106 3.28 17.02 -14.25
N LYS A 107 3.45 18.22 -14.81
CA LYS A 107 2.61 18.75 -15.90
C LYS A 107 2.96 18.09 -17.24
N SER A 108 2.67 16.80 -17.40
CA SER A 108 2.94 16.04 -18.62
C SER A 108 1.69 15.34 -19.16
N ASP A 109 1.76 14.95 -20.44
CA ASP A 109 0.76 14.13 -21.14
C ASP A 109 0.69 12.71 -20.51
N PRO A 110 -0.43 12.35 -19.86
CA PRO A 110 -0.53 11.14 -19.06
C PRO A 110 -0.76 9.90 -19.94
N LYS A 111 0.33 9.33 -20.46
CA LYS A 111 0.25 8.01 -21.10
C LYS A 111 0.51 6.91 -20.09
N ALA A 112 -0.39 5.93 -20.02
CA ALA A 112 -0.33 4.84 -19.05
C ALA A 112 1.03 4.12 -19.05
N ASN A 113 1.54 3.77 -20.25
CA ASN A 113 2.84 3.13 -20.40
C ASN A 113 4.01 3.96 -19.84
N ARG A 114 3.96 5.28 -19.99
CA ARG A 114 5.00 6.19 -19.45
C ARG A 114 4.95 6.23 -17.93
N ILE A 115 3.75 6.29 -17.35
CA ILE A 115 3.57 6.27 -15.90
C ILE A 115 4.10 4.95 -15.32
N LEU A 116 3.76 3.81 -15.93
CA LEU A 116 4.24 2.50 -15.49
C LEU A 116 5.76 2.34 -15.62
N ASN A 117 6.37 2.89 -16.65
CA ASN A 117 7.83 2.88 -16.79
C ASN A 117 8.51 3.74 -15.71
N LEU A 118 7.98 4.94 -15.44
CA LEU A 118 8.50 5.81 -14.38
C LEU A 118 8.31 5.19 -12.98
N MET A 119 7.19 4.50 -12.76
CA MET A 119 6.95 3.71 -11.54
C MET A 119 8.04 2.66 -11.36
N ARG A 120 8.31 1.86 -12.40
CA ARG A 120 9.37 0.85 -12.40
C ARG A 120 10.73 1.47 -12.06
N GLU A 121 11.11 2.56 -12.72
CA GLU A 121 12.39 3.25 -12.47
C GLU A 121 12.51 3.73 -11.02
N LYS A 122 11.44 4.34 -10.48
CA LYS A 122 11.40 4.82 -9.08
C LYS A 122 11.51 3.66 -8.09
N VAL A 123 10.79 2.55 -8.32
CA VAL A 123 10.85 1.35 -7.47
C VAL A 123 12.25 0.73 -7.49
N MET A 124 12.81 0.49 -8.68
CA MET A 124 14.15 -0.09 -8.81
C MET A 124 15.21 0.76 -8.10
N LYS A 125 15.13 2.09 -8.27
CA LYS A 125 16.04 3.02 -7.61
C LYS A 125 15.90 3.02 -6.09
N ALA A 126 14.67 3.04 -5.57
CA ALA A 126 14.42 3.10 -4.14
C ALA A 126 14.82 1.82 -3.41
N LEU A 127 14.62 0.67 -4.07
CA LEU A 127 14.95 -0.65 -3.51
C LEU A 127 16.36 -1.13 -3.87
N HIS A 128 17.15 -0.28 -4.53
CA HIS A 128 18.51 -0.60 -4.99
C HIS A 128 18.58 -1.91 -5.79
N GLN A 129 17.57 -2.18 -6.62
CA GLN A 129 17.53 -3.38 -7.44
C GLN A 129 18.49 -3.24 -8.62
N THR A 130 19.63 -3.93 -8.55
CA THR A 130 20.66 -3.97 -9.59
C THR A 130 20.35 -4.98 -10.68
N GLY A 131 19.37 -5.87 -10.45
CA GLY A 131 18.98 -6.92 -11.40
C GLY A 131 19.81 -8.20 -11.28
N GLU A 132 20.64 -8.30 -10.24
CA GLU A 132 21.38 -9.51 -9.92
C GLU A 132 20.51 -10.57 -9.23
N LYS A 133 20.78 -11.86 -9.48
CA LYS A 133 19.93 -13.00 -9.06
C LYS A 133 19.77 -13.17 -7.54
N ALA A 134 20.52 -12.43 -6.71
CA ALA A 134 20.58 -12.58 -5.26
C ALA A 134 19.78 -11.52 -4.48
N GLU A 135 19.10 -10.58 -5.14
CA GLU A 135 18.36 -9.50 -4.48
C GLU A 135 16.95 -9.91 -4.05
N THR A 136 16.41 -9.23 -3.03
CA THR A 136 15.01 -9.38 -2.60
C THR A 136 14.07 -9.06 -3.75
N LYS A 137 13.13 -9.97 -4.02
CA LYS A 137 12.15 -9.89 -5.11
C LYS A 137 10.95 -9.02 -4.74
N ASP A 138 11.21 -7.83 -4.21
CA ASP A 138 10.16 -6.87 -3.91
C ASP A 138 9.63 -6.28 -5.22
N SER A 139 8.37 -6.54 -5.56
CA SER A 139 7.75 -6.05 -6.79
C SER A 139 6.32 -5.55 -6.56
N ILE A 140 5.87 -4.72 -7.50
CA ILE A 140 4.50 -4.19 -7.53
C ILE A 140 3.91 -4.58 -8.88
N ASP A 141 2.92 -5.44 -8.87
CA ASP A 141 2.06 -5.68 -10.02
C ASP A 141 1.00 -4.59 -10.03
N ILE A 142 0.85 -3.86 -11.14
CA ILE A 142 -0.05 -2.70 -11.18
C ILE A 142 -0.77 -2.63 -12.53
N GLY A 143 -2.10 -2.55 -12.46
CA GLY A 143 -2.95 -2.16 -13.57
C GLY A 143 -3.25 -0.67 -13.49
N LEU A 144 -3.08 0.06 -14.60
CA LEU A 144 -3.32 1.49 -14.67
C LEU A 144 -4.12 1.86 -15.92
N CYS A 145 -5.13 2.69 -15.75
CA CYS A 145 -6.01 3.19 -16.80
C CYS A 145 -6.05 4.73 -16.75
N ILE A 146 -6.04 5.35 -17.93
CA ILE A 146 -6.27 6.78 -18.12
C ILE A 146 -7.61 6.91 -18.84
N VAL A 147 -8.57 7.56 -18.17
CA VAL A 147 -9.92 7.81 -18.65
C VAL A 147 -10.02 9.26 -19.07
N ASP A 148 -10.47 9.50 -20.29
CA ASP A 148 -10.88 10.83 -20.75
C ASP A 148 -12.34 11.05 -20.32
N PRO A 149 -12.64 11.98 -19.41
CA PRO A 149 -14.02 12.22 -18.98
C PRO A 149 -14.89 12.87 -20.07
N ALA A 150 -14.32 13.32 -21.19
CA ALA A 150 -15.05 13.96 -22.29
C ALA A 150 -15.51 12.99 -23.40
N ASN A 151 -15.15 11.71 -23.33
CA ASN A 151 -15.54 10.67 -24.30
C ASN A 151 -16.17 9.43 -23.65
#